data_AF-A0A316X8D5-F1
#
_entry.id   AF-A0A316X8D5-F1
#
_cell.length_a   1.000
_cell.length_b   1.000
_cell.length_c   1.000
_cell.angle_alpha   90.00
_cell.angle_beta   90.00
_cell.angle_gamma   90.00
#
_symmetry.space_group_name_H-M   'P 1'
#
loop_
_entity.id
_entity.type
_entity.pdbx_description
1 polymer ?
#
loop_
_entity_poly.entity_id
_entity_poly.type
_entity_poly.pdbx_seq_one_letter_code
_entity_poly.pdbx_strand_id
1 'polypeptide(L)'
;MNAIIPGVDIHVTAAAATGSGGGTLGTSAGLLTLSAADQTIISGIGSAYTGNGANNGHNLTYALAAGSGPGGVAAYADLQATATTVATVTYTISDN
;
A
#
# COMPACT_ATOMS: atom_id res chain seq x y z
N MET A 1 13.32 8.29 10.91
CA MET A 1 11.99 8.83 10.54
C MET A 1 11.95 8.85 9.02
N ASN A 2 11.07 8.05 8.39
CA ASN A 2 11.03 7.84 6.94
C ASN A 2 9.63 8.19 6.36
N ALA A 3 8.92 9.10 7.03
CA ALA A 3 7.57 9.51 6.65
C ALA A 3 7.61 10.24 5.30
N ILE A 4 6.85 9.73 4.34
CA ILE A 4 6.81 10.26 2.96
C ILE A 4 6.21 11.69 2.95
N ILE A 5 5.31 11.97 3.90
CA ILE A 5 4.72 13.29 4.14
C ILE A 5 4.76 13.56 5.65
N PRO A 6 5.36 14.66 6.13
CA PRO A 6 5.36 14.99 7.55
C PRO A 6 3.95 15.07 8.15
N GLY A 7 3.72 14.35 9.26
CA GLY A 7 2.44 14.34 9.96
C GLY A 7 1.33 13.50 9.30
N VAL A 8 1.62 12.85 8.17
CA VAL A 8 0.61 12.07 7.42
C VAL A 8 1.15 10.68 7.13
N ASP A 9 0.42 9.68 7.63
CA ASP A 9 0.59 8.29 7.24
C ASP A 9 -0.26 7.97 6.01
N ILE A 10 0.37 7.30 5.05
CA ILE A 10 -0.30 6.76 3.88
C ILE A 10 -0.48 5.26 4.11
N HIS A 11 -1.73 4.84 4.20
CA HIS A 11 -2.10 3.45 4.36
C HIS A 11 -2.47 2.85 3.00
N VAL A 12 -2.04 1.62 2.77
CA VAL A 12 -2.53 0.78 1.66
C VAL A 12 -3.01 -0.56 2.24
N THR A 13 -4.21 -0.95 1.87
CA THR A 13 -4.77 -2.26 2.21
C THR A 13 -4.98 -3.05 0.92
N ALA A 14 -4.39 -4.24 0.84
CA ALA A 14 -4.71 -5.19 -0.20
C ALA A 14 -5.79 -6.17 0.31
N ALA A 15 -6.97 -6.16 -0.33
CA ALA A 15 -8.00 -7.15 -0.04
C ALA A 15 -7.55 -8.57 -0.43
N ALA A 16 -8.25 -9.61 0.04
CA ALA A 16 -8.11 -10.94 -0.54
C ALA A 16 -8.44 -10.91 -2.04
N ALA A 17 -7.76 -11.73 -2.84
CA ALA A 17 -8.01 -11.77 -4.27
C ALA A 17 -9.43 -12.29 -4.54
N THR A 18 -10.13 -11.65 -5.48
CA THR A 18 -11.46 -12.06 -5.94
C THR A 18 -11.52 -12.24 -7.45
N GLY A 19 -12.63 -12.78 -7.96
CA GLY A 19 -12.88 -12.92 -9.39
C GLY A 19 -12.51 -14.30 -9.94
N SER A 20 -12.60 -14.43 -11.27
CA SER A 20 -12.45 -15.70 -12.00
C SER A 20 -11.03 -15.93 -12.54
N GLY A 21 -10.05 -15.21 -11.99
CA GLY A 21 -8.63 -15.38 -12.31
C GLY A 21 -8.13 -16.79 -12.00
N GLY A 22 -6.97 -17.14 -12.56
CA GLY A 22 -6.34 -18.45 -12.40
C GLY A 22 -4.92 -18.36 -11.85
N GLY A 23 -4.38 -19.51 -11.43
CA GLY A 23 -3.05 -19.63 -10.83
C GLY A 23 -2.99 -19.17 -9.37
N THR A 24 -1.77 -19.03 -8.83
CA THR A 24 -1.54 -18.55 -7.46
C THR A 24 -1.51 -17.03 -7.44
N LEU A 25 -2.61 -16.39 -7.04
CA LEU A 25 -2.76 -14.93 -7.05
C LEU A 25 -1.92 -14.21 -5.98
N GLY A 26 -1.34 -14.97 -5.05
CA GLY A 26 -0.54 -14.47 -3.95
C GLY A 26 -1.34 -14.31 -2.65
N THR A 27 -0.62 -13.94 -1.60
CA THR A 27 -1.14 -13.71 -0.25
C THR A 27 -0.92 -12.25 0.11
N SER A 28 -2.00 -11.57 0.51
CA SER A 28 -1.97 -10.19 0.96
C SER A 28 -1.35 -10.08 2.37
N ALA A 29 -0.51 -9.05 2.56
CA ALA A 29 -0.01 -8.63 3.87
C ALA A 29 -1.07 -7.85 4.70
N GLY A 30 -2.24 -7.56 4.12
CA GLY A 30 -3.30 -6.77 4.74
C GLY A 30 -3.02 -5.27 4.61
N LEU A 31 -3.07 -4.57 5.75
CA LEU A 31 -2.81 -3.14 5.86
C LEU A 31 -1.31 -2.88 6.03
N LEU A 32 -0.76 -1.99 5.21
CA LEU A 32 0.58 -1.43 5.38
C LEU A 32 0.51 0.08 5.55
N THR A 33 1.29 0.60 6.51
CA THR A 33 1.70 2.00 6.52
C THR A 33 2.92 2.14 5.62
N LEU A 34 2.81 2.94 4.57
CA LEU A 34 3.87 3.12 3.58
C LEU A 34 5.05 3.91 4.16
N SER A 35 6.24 3.55 3.71
CA SER A 35 7.50 4.24 3.99
C SER A 35 8.30 4.44 2.71
N ALA A 36 9.43 5.16 2.76
CA ALA A 36 10.34 5.25 1.62
C ALA A 36 11.21 3.99 1.39
N ALA A 37 11.01 2.92 2.18
CA ALA A 37 11.63 1.63 1.95
C ALA A 37 10.65 0.69 1.24
N ASP A 38 11.16 -0.21 0.41
CA ASP A 38 10.36 -1.20 -0.30
C ASP A 38 9.65 -2.14 0.69
N GLN A 39 8.37 -2.40 0.42
CA GLN A 39 7.52 -3.24 1.26
C GLN A 39 6.73 -4.23 0.38
N THR A 40 6.79 -5.51 0.74
CA THR A 40 6.00 -6.55 0.06
C THR A 40 4.55 -6.49 0.54
N ILE A 41 3.64 -6.11 -0.36
CA ILE A 41 2.19 -6.08 -0.06
C ILE A 41 1.46 -7.36 -0.49
N ILE A 42 1.89 -7.98 -1.58
CA ILE A 42 1.44 -9.32 -2.02
C ILE A 42 2.68 -10.21 -2.16
N SER A 43 2.63 -11.41 -1.59
CA SER A 43 3.71 -12.40 -1.66
C SER A 43 3.24 -13.70 -2.30
N GLY A 44 4.17 -14.51 -2.82
CA GLY A 44 3.86 -15.85 -3.34
C GLY A 44 2.98 -15.83 -4.60
N ILE A 45 3.09 -14.79 -5.43
CA ILE A 45 2.45 -14.76 -6.75
C ILE A 45 3.12 -15.83 -7.61
N GLY A 46 2.32 -16.69 -8.25
CA GLY A 46 2.77 -17.69 -9.21
C GLY A 46 2.39 -17.32 -10.64
N SER A 47 2.31 -18.30 -11.54
CA SER A 47 1.81 -18.12 -12.91
C SER A 47 0.31 -17.80 -12.91
N ALA A 48 -0.04 -16.55 -12.59
CA ALA A 48 -1.39 -16.13 -12.32
C ALA A 48 -1.88 -15.06 -13.29
N TYR A 49 -3.20 -15.03 -13.48
CA TYR A 49 -3.90 -13.96 -14.19
C TYR A 49 -5.14 -13.59 -13.39
N THR A 50 -5.42 -12.30 -13.25
CA THR A 50 -6.59 -11.82 -12.49
C THR A 50 -7.85 -11.79 -13.34
N GLY A 51 -7.72 -11.56 -14.65
CA GLY A 51 -8.83 -11.20 -15.52
C GLY A 51 -9.08 -9.69 -15.55
N ASN A 52 -10.12 -9.26 -16.27
CA ASN A 52 -10.40 -7.85 -16.56
C ASN A 52 -11.46 -7.27 -15.63
N GLY A 53 -11.26 -6.05 -15.14
CA GLY A 53 -12.25 -5.28 -14.38
C GLY A 53 -11.92 -5.15 -12.89
N ALA A 54 -12.53 -4.17 -12.24
CA ALA A 54 -12.16 -3.71 -10.89
C ALA A 54 -12.38 -4.74 -9.76
N ASN A 55 -13.14 -5.80 -10.01
CA ASN A 55 -13.48 -6.82 -9.02
C ASN A 55 -12.59 -8.07 -9.12
N ASN A 56 -11.51 -8.02 -9.90
CA ASN A 56 -10.62 -9.13 -10.15
C ASN A 56 -9.22 -8.87 -9.55
N GLY A 57 -8.66 -9.86 -8.85
CA GLY A 57 -7.37 -9.75 -8.17
C GLY A 57 -7.46 -9.07 -6.80
N HIS A 58 -6.31 -8.60 -6.31
CA HIS A 58 -6.21 -7.87 -5.04
C HIS A 58 -6.54 -6.40 -5.25
N ASN A 59 -7.71 -5.96 -4.79
CA ASN A 59 -8.06 -4.55 -4.86
C ASN A 59 -7.30 -3.75 -3.79
N LEU A 60 -6.66 -2.65 -4.21
CA LEU A 60 -5.86 -1.80 -3.33
C LEU A 60 -6.69 -0.60 -2.87
N THR A 61 -6.82 -0.45 -1.56
CA THR A 61 -7.48 0.72 -0.95
C THR A 61 -6.44 1.59 -0.28
N TYR A 62 -6.43 2.87 -0.62
CA TYR A 62 -5.55 3.86 -0.01
C TYR A 62 -6.31 4.75 0.96
N ALA A 63 -5.71 5.03 2.11
CA ALA A 63 -6.26 5.94 3.11
C ALA A 63 -5.17 6.84 3.69
N LEU A 64 -5.53 8.08 4.01
CA LEU A 64 -4.64 9.02 4.66
C LEU A 64 -5.08 9.16 6.12
N ALA A 65 -4.11 9.17 7.03
CA ALA A 65 -4.33 9.42 8.44
C ALA A 65 -3.31 10.41 8.97
N ALA A 66 -3.67 11.20 9.98
CA ALA A 66 -2.66 11.90 10.78
C ALA A 66 -1.78 10.85 11.46
N GLY A 67 -0.46 11.02 11.36
CA GLY A 67 0.47 9.97 11.78
C GLY A 67 1.91 10.42 11.76
N SER A 68 2.75 9.64 12.43
CA SER A 68 4.19 9.90 12.59
C SER A 68 5.05 8.75 12.06
N GLY A 69 4.49 7.95 11.15
CA GLY A 69 5.09 6.76 10.57
C GLY A 69 4.72 5.47 11.32
N PRO A 70 5.17 4.31 10.80
CA PRO A 70 4.89 3.01 11.40
C PRO A 70 5.31 2.95 12.89
N GLY A 71 4.36 2.60 13.76
CA GLY A 71 4.58 2.51 15.21
C GLY A 71 4.63 3.84 15.96
N GLY A 72 4.41 4.96 15.26
CA GLY A 72 4.33 6.29 15.85
C GLY A 72 2.97 6.60 16.49
N VAL A 73 2.93 7.63 17.33
CA VAL A 73 1.70 8.22 17.86
C VAL A 73 1.45 9.53 17.11
N ALA A 74 0.27 9.70 16.54
CA ALA A 74 -0.09 10.93 15.85
C ALA A 74 -0.21 12.11 16.83
N ALA A 75 0.53 13.19 16.59
CA ALA A 75 0.31 14.46 17.26
C ALA A 75 -0.16 15.52 16.26
N TYR A 76 -1.13 16.35 16.64
CA TYR A 76 -1.60 17.44 15.79
C TYR A 76 -0.48 18.40 15.39
N ALA A 77 0.51 18.59 16.28
CA ALA A 77 1.68 19.42 16.03
C ALA A 77 2.61 18.88 14.92
N ASP A 78 2.46 17.61 14.51
CA ASP A 78 3.25 17.02 13.43
C ASP A 78 2.71 17.39 12.04
N LEU A 79 1.45 17.85 11.96
CA LEU A 79 0.83 18.27 10.70
C LEU A 79 1.41 19.59 10.24
N GLN A 80 2.05 19.57 9.06
CA GLN A 80 2.69 20.74 8.47
C GLN A 80 1.97 21.16 7.18
N ALA A 81 1.55 22.41 7.12
CA ALA A 81 1.03 23.00 5.89
C ALA A 81 2.19 23.22 4.90
N THR A 82 2.42 22.23 4.04
CA THR A 82 3.51 22.27 3.06
C THR A 82 2.95 22.36 1.66
N ALA A 83 3.14 23.51 1.00
CA ALA A 83 2.70 23.71 -0.37
C ALA A 83 3.39 22.68 -1.30
N THR A 84 2.64 22.17 -2.28
CA THR A 84 3.16 21.32 -3.37
C THR A 84 3.81 19.99 -2.96
N THR A 85 3.47 19.43 -1.80
CA THR A 85 3.96 18.10 -1.42
C THR A 85 3.34 17.01 -2.29
N VAL A 86 4.18 16.21 -2.94
CA VAL A 86 3.76 15.05 -3.75
C VAL A 86 4.40 13.79 -3.18
N ALA A 87 3.59 12.79 -2.91
CA ALA A 87 4.05 11.43 -2.63
C ALA A 87 3.77 10.55 -3.85
N THR A 88 4.78 9.84 -4.33
CA THR A 88 4.64 8.87 -5.44
C THR A 88 4.73 7.47 -4.87
N VAL A 89 3.67 6.68 -5.06
CA VAL A 89 3.66 5.25 -4.72
C VAL A 89 3.94 4.46 -5.98
N THR A 90 5.08 3.78 -6.00
CA THR A 90 5.45 2.88 -7.11
C THR A 90 5.09 1.46 -6.72
N TYR A 91 4.21 0.83 -7.50
CA TYR A 91 3.87 -0.58 -7.36
C TYR A 91 4.58 -1.39 -8.45
N THR A 92 5.41 -2.34 -8.06
CA THR A 92 6.14 -3.22 -8.97
C THR A 92 5.77 -4.67 -8.71
N ILE A 93 5.91 -5.49 -9.76
CA ILE A 93 5.95 -6.94 -9.65
C ILE A 93 7.39 -7.36 -9.94
N SER A 94 7.97 -8.18 -9.09
CA SER A 94 9.30 -8.76 -9.29
C SER A 94 9.17 -10.27 -9.43
N ASP A 95 9.90 -10.83 -10.38
CA ASP A 95 10.15 -12.26 -10.50
C ASP A 95 11.53 -12.56 -9.90
N ASN A 96 11.72 -13.78 -9.37
CA ASN A 96 12.97 -14.18 -8.72
C ASN A 96 13.74 -15.19 -9.58
#